data_AF-A0A9D5YWF3-F1
#
_entry.id   AF-A0A9D5YWF3-F1
#
_cell.length_a   1.000
_cell.length_b   1.000
_cell.length_c   1.000
_cell.angle_alpha   90.00
_cell.angle_beta   90.00
_cell.angle_gamma   90.00
#
_symmetry.space_group_name_H-M   'P 1'
#
loop_
_entity.id
_entity.type
_entity.pdbx_description
1 polymer ?
#
loop_
_entity_poly.entity_id
_entity_poly.type
_entity_poly.pdbx_seq_one_letter_code
_entity_poly.pdbx_strand_id
1 'polypeptide(L)'
;MSLPNADPERLAVTGLSGGGWQTIILSSLDTRVKLSMPVAGYSGFRTRARQTWDLGDSEQAPVDLAMTADYTHLTCFLAPRPARLTYNAKDNCCCFKAEGAATLVEAASPVYQLLGAPERLRTHVNHDEGHNYGVDNRQTFYTMLRDFFYDGRADWNTTEIDSASEYKTPAELTVPVPEGNATFNSLARQLAQTLPRDATVPGEPAELAAWQNRKREELAQIVRWQDYEVKVVGSTPETAGPVAATWWRLATFDADETWTLCAVEVAKGEAKRTVMLVADGGHAGATREVEELVNAGARVFVVDPLFIGESAFDWNPVRYSVHISSSGGRPMGIQASQLAAVARWVKKERGAASLSLVSIGPRAGLAALVAAGLEPEAFAELETRGGMRTLQEIIEKDTSIDAEPTYFTFGLLEAFDIPQLSALVVPRPMAMK
;
A
#
# COMPACT_ATOMS: atom_id res chain seq x y z
N MET A 1 11.67 34.63 -0.31
CA MET A 1 12.41 34.53 0.97
C MET A 1 12.78 35.95 1.37
N SER A 2 12.47 36.37 2.60
CA SER A 2 12.62 37.76 3.06
C SER A 2 13.61 37.92 4.23
N LEU A 3 14.43 36.89 4.49
CA LEU A 3 15.43 36.94 5.55
C LEU A 3 16.61 37.85 5.10
N PRO A 4 16.99 38.85 5.90
CA PRO A 4 17.96 39.88 5.49
C PRO A 4 19.36 39.34 5.18
N ASN A 5 19.73 38.20 5.76
CA ASN A 5 21.06 37.59 5.63
C ASN A 5 21.05 36.33 4.75
N ALA A 6 19.97 36.07 4.00
CA ALA A 6 19.86 34.90 3.13
C ALA A 6 19.79 35.32 1.67
N ASP A 7 20.64 34.72 0.84
CA ASP A 7 20.64 34.95 -0.61
C ASP A 7 19.64 33.98 -1.28
N PRO A 8 18.54 34.48 -1.87
CA PRO A 8 17.55 33.62 -2.52
C PRO A 8 18.10 32.92 -3.78
N GLU A 9 19.20 33.40 -4.37
CA GLU A 9 19.83 32.77 -5.53
C GLU A 9 20.86 31.69 -5.16
N ARG A 10 21.10 31.46 -3.87
CA ARG A 10 22.00 30.41 -3.36
C ARG A 10 21.32 29.50 -2.34
N LEU A 11 20.14 29.01 -2.72
CA LEU A 11 19.37 28.06 -1.91
C LEU A 11 19.78 26.60 -2.21
N ALA A 12 20.41 25.95 -1.23
CA ALA A 12 20.69 24.52 -1.26
C ALA A 12 19.80 23.75 -0.28
N VAL A 13 19.37 22.54 -0.66
CA VAL A 13 18.59 21.63 0.19
C VAL A 13 19.28 20.27 0.28
N THR A 14 19.39 19.74 1.49
CA THR A 14 20.00 18.43 1.76
C THR A 14 19.41 17.82 3.03
N GLY A 15 19.40 16.50 3.11
CA GLY A 15 18.91 15.76 4.26
C GLY A 15 19.20 14.26 4.12
N LEU A 16 19.20 13.56 5.26
CA LEU A 16 19.43 12.12 5.39
C LEU A 16 18.10 11.37 5.54
N SER A 17 17.94 10.21 4.92
CA SER A 17 16.78 9.32 5.14
C SER A 17 15.45 10.00 4.76
N GLY A 18 14.49 10.11 5.67
CA GLY A 18 13.30 10.94 5.50
C GLY A 18 13.63 12.40 5.12
N GLY A 19 14.74 12.97 5.59
CA GLY A 19 15.22 14.27 5.12
C GLY A 19 15.74 14.25 3.68
N GLY A 20 16.28 13.11 3.22
CA GLY A 20 16.67 12.89 1.82
C GLY A 20 15.45 12.73 0.91
N TRP A 21 14.42 12.02 1.39
CA TRP A 21 13.11 11.96 0.76
C TRP A 21 12.48 13.36 0.64
N GLN A 22 12.44 14.13 1.72
CA GLN A 22 11.96 15.52 1.69
C GLN A 22 12.78 16.38 0.72
N THR A 23 14.10 16.17 0.67
CA THR A 23 14.98 16.89 -0.26
C THR A 23 14.57 16.64 -1.72
N ILE A 24 14.30 15.39 -2.13
CA ILE A 24 13.90 15.12 -3.51
C ILE A 24 12.49 15.66 -3.82
N ILE A 25 11.53 15.50 -2.91
CA ILE A 25 10.16 16.03 -3.09
C ILE A 25 10.21 17.56 -3.24
N LEU A 26 10.87 18.26 -2.31
CA LEU A 26 10.95 19.72 -2.34
C LEU A 26 11.72 20.22 -3.56
N SER A 27 12.90 19.64 -3.83
CA SER A 27 13.76 20.14 -4.89
C SER A 27 13.20 19.86 -6.29
N SER A 28 12.45 18.78 -6.48
CA SER A 28 11.83 18.46 -7.77
C SER A 28 10.64 19.38 -8.09
N LEU A 29 9.89 19.82 -7.07
CA LEU A 29 8.67 20.63 -7.25
C LEU A 29 8.90 22.13 -7.10
N ASP A 30 9.92 22.55 -6.36
CA ASP A 30 10.23 23.96 -6.11
C ASP A 30 11.50 24.39 -6.83
N THR A 31 11.33 25.18 -7.90
CA THR A 31 12.42 25.71 -8.72
C THR A 31 13.26 26.78 -8.02
N ARG A 32 12.85 27.25 -6.83
CA ARG A 32 13.67 28.16 -6.01
C ARG A 32 14.89 27.44 -5.44
N VAL A 33 14.82 26.13 -5.25
CA VAL A 33 15.99 25.32 -4.87
C VAL A 33 16.97 25.33 -6.03
N LYS A 34 18.18 25.83 -5.80
CA LYS A 34 19.23 25.97 -6.83
C LYS A 34 20.23 24.82 -6.81
N LEU A 35 20.34 24.13 -5.68
CA LEU A 35 21.21 22.96 -5.50
C LEU A 35 20.55 21.96 -4.57
N SER A 36 20.61 20.67 -4.91
CA SER A 36 20.05 19.62 -4.07
C SER A 36 21.04 18.48 -3.83
N MET A 37 21.13 18.00 -2.59
CA MET A 37 21.89 16.80 -2.27
C MET A 37 21.09 15.88 -1.34
N PRO A 38 20.17 15.07 -1.89
CA PRO A 38 19.50 14.03 -1.11
C PRO A 38 20.50 12.95 -0.69
N VAL A 39 20.45 12.54 0.59
CA VAL A 39 21.34 11.51 1.16
C VAL A 39 20.51 10.32 1.63
N ALA A 40 20.75 9.14 1.04
CA ALA A 40 20.16 7.85 1.42
C ALA A 40 18.67 7.95 1.79
N GLY A 41 17.85 8.50 0.89
CA GLY A 41 16.46 8.87 1.22
C GLY A 41 15.39 8.41 0.25
N TYR A 42 15.73 7.93 -0.95
CA TYR A 42 14.72 7.46 -1.90
C TYR A 42 15.29 6.51 -2.96
N SER A 43 14.40 5.73 -3.56
CA SER A 43 14.66 4.79 -4.66
C SER A 43 13.42 4.72 -5.57
N GLY A 44 13.61 4.41 -6.85
CA GLY A 44 12.47 4.31 -7.79
C GLY A 44 11.55 3.12 -7.48
N PHE A 45 10.26 3.24 -7.79
CA PHE A 45 9.27 2.18 -7.50
C PHE A 45 9.59 0.86 -8.18
N ARG A 46 10.19 0.88 -9.38
CA ARG A 46 10.68 -0.34 -10.05
C ARG A 46 11.77 -1.06 -9.26
N THR A 47 12.65 -0.32 -8.59
CA THR A 47 13.69 -0.89 -7.73
C THR A 47 13.05 -1.55 -6.52
N ARG A 48 12.10 -0.86 -5.87
CA ARG A 48 11.34 -1.37 -4.72
C ARG A 48 10.54 -2.64 -5.03
N ALA A 49 9.96 -2.72 -6.23
CA ALA A 49 9.24 -3.90 -6.69
C ALA A 49 10.15 -5.13 -6.93
N ARG A 50 11.42 -4.91 -7.29
CA ARG A 50 12.40 -5.99 -7.57
C ARG A 50 13.24 -6.36 -6.36
N GLN A 51 13.50 -5.41 -5.48
CA GLN A 51 14.35 -5.56 -4.30
C GLN A 51 13.46 -5.50 -3.06
N THR A 52 12.98 -6.67 -2.66
CA THR A 52 12.03 -6.85 -1.56
C THR A 52 12.54 -6.42 -0.18
N TRP A 53 13.84 -6.16 -0.06
CA TRP A 53 14.48 -5.62 1.14
C TRP A 53 14.57 -4.08 1.15
N ASP A 54 14.23 -3.39 0.06
CA ASP A 54 14.22 -1.91 -0.09
C ASP A 54 12.81 -1.41 -0.40
N LEU A 55 11.86 -1.69 0.49
CA LEU A 55 10.46 -1.26 0.33
C LEU A 55 10.20 0.18 0.81
N GLY A 56 11.22 0.91 1.28
CA GLY A 56 10.99 2.24 1.83
C GLY A 56 10.20 2.24 3.15
N ASP A 57 10.04 3.44 3.70
CA ASP A 57 9.11 3.73 4.79
C ASP A 57 7.78 4.26 4.25
N SER A 58 6.73 4.22 5.07
CA SER A 58 5.36 4.58 4.67
C SER A 58 5.24 6.02 4.15
N GLU A 59 6.01 6.97 4.69
CA GLU A 59 6.03 8.36 4.24
C GLU A 59 6.46 8.52 2.77
N GLN A 60 7.23 7.57 2.25
CA GLN A 60 7.79 7.59 0.90
C GLN A 60 6.91 6.90 -0.12
N ALA A 61 5.76 6.40 0.30
CA ALA A 61 4.84 5.64 -0.52
C ALA A 61 3.40 6.19 -0.35
N PRO A 62 3.15 7.47 -0.70
CA PRO A 62 1.80 8.01 -0.74
C PRO A 62 0.92 7.24 -1.72
N VAL A 63 -0.36 7.11 -1.37
CA VAL A 63 -1.39 6.47 -2.22
C VAL A 63 -1.41 7.13 -3.59
N ASP A 64 -1.47 6.31 -4.64
CA ASP A 64 -1.51 6.71 -6.06
C ASP A 64 -0.29 7.52 -6.56
N LEU A 65 0.80 7.67 -5.79
CA LEU A 65 1.98 8.42 -6.24
C LEU A 65 2.52 7.89 -7.57
N ALA A 66 2.73 6.57 -7.68
CA ALA A 66 3.29 5.93 -8.87
C ALA A 66 2.35 5.91 -10.08
N MET A 67 1.09 6.29 -9.91
CA MET A 67 0.18 6.56 -11.04
C MET A 67 0.47 7.90 -11.73
N THR A 68 1.13 8.83 -11.02
CA THR A 68 1.42 10.18 -11.51
C THR A 68 2.91 10.40 -11.74
N ALA A 69 3.75 9.95 -10.80
CA ALA A 69 5.18 10.18 -10.82
C ALA A 69 5.95 9.04 -10.12
N ASP A 70 7.20 8.86 -10.53
CA ASP A 70 8.16 7.96 -9.86
C ASP A 70 9.32 8.84 -9.40
N TYR A 71 10.08 8.40 -8.41
CA TYR A 71 11.27 9.11 -7.97
C TYR A 71 12.33 9.24 -9.07
N THR A 72 12.32 8.37 -10.08
CA THR A 72 13.09 8.56 -11.32
C THR A 72 12.68 9.85 -12.05
N HIS A 73 11.38 10.07 -12.25
CA HIS A 73 10.83 11.30 -12.84
C HIS A 73 11.16 12.54 -11.99
N LEU A 74 11.01 12.45 -10.66
CA LEU A 74 11.35 13.56 -9.77
C LEU A 74 12.84 13.91 -9.83
N THR A 75 13.70 12.92 -10.00
CA THR A 75 15.14 13.15 -10.20
C THR A 75 15.42 13.85 -11.52
N CYS A 76 14.66 13.54 -12.58
CA CYS A 76 14.76 14.25 -13.85
C CYS A 76 14.37 15.74 -13.72
N PHE A 77 13.39 16.08 -12.87
CA PHE A 77 12.96 17.47 -12.64
C PHE A 77 14.01 18.34 -11.92
N LEU A 78 15.08 17.74 -11.39
CA LEU A 78 16.21 18.49 -10.89
C LEU A 78 16.96 19.20 -12.02
N ALA A 79 16.94 18.66 -13.24
CA ALA A 79 17.65 19.25 -14.37
C ALA A 79 17.11 20.64 -14.74
N PRO A 80 17.96 21.61 -15.13
CA PRO A 80 19.43 21.54 -15.26
C PRO A 80 20.14 22.04 -13.98
N ARG A 81 19.50 21.99 -12.81
CA ARG A 81 20.08 22.48 -11.55
C ARG A 81 21.08 21.46 -11.00
N PRO A 82 22.16 21.92 -10.37
CA PRO A 82 23.12 21.04 -9.69
C PRO A 82 22.45 20.08 -8.69
N ALA A 83 22.68 18.79 -8.88
CA ALA A 83 22.19 17.75 -8.00
C ALA A 83 23.28 16.71 -7.73
N ARG A 84 23.38 16.25 -6.48
CA ARG A 84 24.24 15.13 -6.13
C ARG A 84 23.46 14.05 -5.39
N LEU A 85 23.40 12.87 -5.99
CA LEU A 85 22.74 11.72 -5.39
C LEU A 85 23.74 10.98 -4.50
N THR A 86 23.49 10.99 -3.19
CA THR A 86 24.43 10.46 -2.20
C THR A 86 23.83 9.25 -1.50
N TYR A 87 24.58 8.14 -1.46
CA TYR A 87 24.17 6.88 -0.83
C TYR A 87 25.27 6.32 0.07
N ASN A 88 24.91 5.46 1.01
CA ASN A 88 25.86 4.80 1.91
C ASN A 88 25.99 3.32 1.51
N ALA A 89 27.21 2.83 1.27
CA ALA A 89 27.47 1.46 0.84
C ALA A 89 27.16 0.43 1.93
N LYS A 90 27.43 0.80 3.19
CA LYS A 90 27.22 -0.05 4.37
C LYS A 90 25.97 0.35 5.14
N ASP A 91 24.98 0.86 4.41
CA ASP A 91 23.69 1.17 4.99
C ASP A 91 22.98 -0.12 5.39
N ASN A 92 22.83 -0.31 6.70
CA ASN A 92 22.07 -1.41 7.28
C ASN A 92 20.63 -0.98 7.60
N CYS A 93 20.28 0.29 7.38
CA CYS A 93 18.89 0.70 7.41
C CYS A 93 18.17 0.05 6.22
N CYS A 94 16.90 -0.26 6.43
CA CYS A 94 16.04 -1.08 5.58
C CYS A 94 15.81 -0.56 4.15
N CYS A 95 16.56 0.44 3.67
CA CYS A 95 16.36 1.11 2.39
C CYS A 95 17.66 1.74 1.83
N PHE A 96 17.75 1.93 0.50
CA PHE A 96 18.73 2.79 -0.21
C PHE A 96 20.19 2.33 -0.30
N LYS A 97 20.45 1.08 -0.70
CA LYS A 97 21.84 0.74 -1.09
C LYS A 97 22.23 1.45 -2.39
N ALA A 98 23.54 1.56 -2.61
CA ALA A 98 24.13 2.25 -3.76
C ALA A 98 23.58 1.74 -5.11
N GLU A 99 23.13 0.49 -5.21
CA GLU A 99 22.50 -0.05 -6.42
C GLU A 99 21.20 0.68 -6.80
N GLY A 100 20.48 1.24 -5.83
CA GLY A 100 19.29 2.06 -6.08
C GLY A 100 19.60 3.35 -6.83
N ALA A 101 20.79 3.93 -6.62
CA ALA A 101 21.24 5.14 -7.29
C ALA A 101 21.38 4.97 -8.80
N ALA A 102 21.80 3.78 -9.25
CA ALA A 102 22.06 3.51 -10.66
C ALA A 102 20.82 3.77 -11.52
N THR A 103 19.66 3.25 -11.11
CA THR A 103 18.39 3.43 -11.83
C THR A 103 17.95 4.89 -11.94
N LEU A 104 18.26 5.72 -10.93
CA LEU A 104 17.92 7.14 -10.92
C LEU A 104 18.85 7.94 -11.85
N VAL A 105 20.14 7.61 -11.83
CA VAL A 105 21.15 8.23 -12.70
C VAL A 105 20.89 7.87 -14.16
N GLU A 106 20.56 6.62 -14.45
CA GLU A 106 20.18 6.16 -15.79
C GLU A 106 18.98 6.94 -16.33
N ALA A 107 17.98 7.22 -15.50
CA ALA A 107 16.81 8.01 -15.89
C ALA A 107 17.13 9.50 -16.09
N ALA A 108 17.92 10.11 -15.20
CA ALA A 108 18.16 11.55 -15.20
C ALA A 108 19.27 12.00 -16.16
N SER A 109 20.29 11.16 -16.41
CA SER A 109 21.46 11.55 -17.22
C SER A 109 21.10 12.04 -18.63
N PRO A 110 20.19 11.38 -19.39
CA PRO A 110 19.78 11.87 -20.70
C PRO A 110 19.11 13.25 -20.66
N VAL A 111 18.36 13.56 -19.60
CA VAL A 111 17.68 14.85 -19.43
C VAL A 111 18.69 15.96 -19.18
N TYR A 112 19.68 15.72 -18.31
CA TYR A 112 20.79 16.66 -18.08
C TYR A 112 21.63 16.88 -19.35
N GLN A 113 21.86 15.85 -20.16
CA GLN A 113 22.54 15.98 -21.46
C GLN A 113 21.73 16.83 -22.44
N LEU A 114 20.42 16.58 -22.53
CA LEU A 114 19.52 17.34 -23.41
C LEU A 114 19.51 18.83 -23.07
N LEU A 115 19.57 19.18 -21.78
CA LEU A 115 19.61 20.55 -21.31
C LEU A 115 21.03 21.15 -21.29
N GLY A 116 22.03 20.44 -21.82
CA GLY A 116 23.39 20.94 -21.97
C GLY A 116 24.15 21.10 -20.65
N ALA A 117 23.79 20.36 -19.60
CA ALA A 117 24.41 20.45 -18.28
C ALA A 117 24.78 19.09 -17.64
N PRO A 118 25.39 18.14 -18.37
CA PRO A 118 25.68 16.79 -17.85
C PRO A 118 26.56 16.79 -16.60
N GLU A 119 27.45 17.76 -16.44
CA GLU A 119 28.37 17.90 -15.30
C GLU A 119 27.70 18.28 -13.97
N ARG A 120 26.43 18.70 -14.04
CA ARG A 120 25.63 19.13 -12.89
C ARG A 120 24.94 17.99 -12.14
N LEU A 121 24.80 16.82 -12.76
CA LEU A 121 24.36 15.60 -12.09
C LEU A 121 25.58 14.82 -11.62
N ARG A 122 25.69 14.64 -10.30
CA ARG A 122 26.82 13.92 -9.68
C ARG A 122 26.31 12.83 -8.75
N THR A 123 27.17 11.85 -8.46
CA THR A 123 26.88 10.78 -7.49
C THR A 123 27.97 10.70 -6.43
N HIS A 124 27.61 10.18 -5.27
CA HIS A 124 28.54 9.86 -4.19
C HIS A 124 28.13 8.58 -3.48
N VAL A 125 29.12 7.76 -3.14
CA VAL A 125 28.91 6.59 -2.30
C VAL A 125 29.86 6.67 -1.11
N ASN A 126 29.29 6.80 0.08
CA ASN A 126 30.03 6.76 1.33
C ASN A 126 30.29 5.31 1.73
N HIS A 127 31.51 4.99 2.16
CA HIS A 127 31.93 3.64 2.58
C HIS A 127 32.12 3.48 4.09
N ASP A 128 31.87 4.54 4.86
CA ASP A 128 31.79 4.51 6.31
C ASP A 128 30.64 3.61 6.79
N GLU A 129 30.75 3.13 8.02
CA GLU A 129 29.78 2.21 8.61
C GLU A 129 28.41 2.89 8.87
N GLY A 130 27.34 2.18 8.50
CA GLY A 130 25.97 2.48 8.91
C GLY A 130 25.26 3.60 8.15
N HIS A 131 24.01 3.83 8.56
CA HIS A 131 23.13 4.86 8.03
C HIS A 131 23.51 6.25 8.57
N ASN A 132 24.27 7.05 7.80
CA ASN A 132 24.87 8.27 8.34
C ASN A 132 24.92 9.46 7.37
N TYR A 133 25.04 10.65 7.97
CA TYR A 133 25.44 11.91 7.32
C TYR A 133 26.75 12.41 7.96
N GLY A 134 27.74 11.53 7.99
CA GLY A 134 29.06 11.75 8.57
C GLY A 134 29.94 12.71 7.78
N VAL A 135 31.19 12.85 8.23
CA VAL A 135 32.18 13.80 7.69
C VAL A 135 32.33 13.67 6.18
N ASP A 136 32.44 12.45 5.65
CA ASP A 136 32.57 12.21 4.21
C ASP A 136 31.39 12.81 3.39
N ASN A 137 30.16 12.53 3.82
CA ASN A 137 28.95 13.08 3.21
C ASN A 137 28.87 14.61 3.35
N ARG A 138 29.27 15.18 4.48
CA ARG A 138 29.23 16.65 4.72
C ARG A 138 30.28 17.40 3.91
N GLN A 139 31.52 16.91 3.85
CA GLN A 139 32.56 17.50 3.00
C GLN A 139 32.22 17.39 1.51
N THR A 140 31.52 16.32 1.13
CA THR A 140 30.93 16.18 -0.20
C THR A 140 29.89 17.28 -0.49
N PHE A 141 29.03 17.61 0.48
CA PHE A 141 28.12 18.75 0.37
C PHE A 141 28.87 20.08 0.21
N TYR A 142 29.92 20.31 1.02
CA TYR A 142 30.71 21.54 0.95
C TYR A 142 31.39 21.70 -0.41
N THR A 143 31.82 20.59 -1.01
CA THR A 143 32.36 20.57 -2.38
C THR A 143 31.32 21.00 -3.41
N MET A 144 30.07 20.56 -3.27
CA MET A 144 28.97 21.01 -4.13
C MET A 144 28.71 22.51 -3.99
N LEU A 145 28.71 23.04 -2.75
CA LEU A 145 28.54 24.48 -2.50
C LEU A 145 29.67 25.29 -3.15
N ARG A 146 30.92 24.87 -2.97
CA ARG A 146 32.09 25.50 -3.62
C ARG A 146 31.91 25.59 -5.12
N ASP A 147 31.62 24.46 -5.76
CA ASP A 147 31.64 24.35 -7.22
C ASP A 147 30.53 25.16 -7.88
N PHE A 148 29.35 25.24 -7.25
CA PHE A 148 28.16 25.81 -7.89
C PHE A 148 27.70 27.16 -7.35
N PHE A 149 28.01 27.50 -6.10
CA PHE A 149 27.64 28.79 -5.50
C PHE A 149 28.83 29.75 -5.32
N TYR A 150 30.05 29.24 -5.49
CA TYR A 150 31.28 30.01 -5.30
C TYR A 150 32.30 29.76 -6.42
N ASP A 151 31.82 29.39 -7.62
CA ASP A 151 32.60 29.27 -8.86
C ASP A 151 33.88 28.43 -8.73
N GLY A 152 33.87 27.38 -7.90
CA GLY A 152 35.01 26.49 -7.75
C GLY A 152 36.23 27.14 -7.09
N ARG A 153 36.04 28.22 -6.31
CA ARG A 153 37.09 28.96 -5.63
C ARG A 153 38.10 28.05 -4.93
N ALA A 154 39.37 28.17 -5.31
CA ALA A 154 40.46 27.32 -4.81
C ALA A 154 40.79 27.55 -3.32
N ASP A 155 40.45 28.72 -2.78
CA ASP A 155 40.61 29.09 -1.38
C ASP A 155 39.44 28.63 -0.48
N TRP A 156 38.40 28.01 -1.06
CA TRP A 156 37.28 27.47 -0.30
C TRP A 156 37.67 26.16 0.38
N ASN A 157 37.70 26.17 1.70
CA ASN A 157 37.96 24.97 2.49
C ASN A 157 36.71 24.07 2.56
N THR A 158 36.81 22.85 2.05
CA THR A 158 35.76 21.82 2.14
C THR A 158 35.98 20.84 3.28
N THR A 159 37.02 21.04 4.09
CA THR A 159 37.30 20.21 5.28
C THR A 159 36.35 20.59 6.40
N GLU A 160 35.76 19.57 7.04
CA GLU A 160 34.89 19.72 8.19
C GLU A 160 35.61 20.43 9.34
N ILE A 161 34.92 21.35 10.01
CA ILE A 161 35.42 21.98 11.24
C ILE A 161 35.29 21.02 12.43
N ASP A 162 36.22 21.09 13.38
CA ASP A 162 36.07 20.33 14.62
C ASP A 162 34.92 20.91 15.46
N SER A 163 33.84 20.15 15.57
CA SER A 163 32.61 20.48 16.28
C SER A 163 32.24 19.42 17.31
N ALA A 164 33.15 18.49 17.64
CA ALA A 164 32.86 17.41 18.58
C ALA A 164 32.48 17.92 19.98
N SER A 165 32.98 19.10 20.36
CA SER A 165 32.66 19.78 21.60
C SER A 165 31.26 20.43 21.62
N GLU A 166 30.60 20.56 20.46
CA GLU A 166 29.25 21.13 20.33
C GLU A 166 28.15 20.06 20.37
N TYR A 167 28.51 18.78 20.39
CA TYR A 167 27.54 17.70 20.41
C TYR A 167 26.80 17.65 21.74
N LYS A 168 25.49 17.83 21.63
CA LYS A 168 24.57 17.70 22.76
C LYS A 168 24.23 16.23 22.99
N THR A 169 24.05 15.87 24.25
CA THR A 169 23.52 14.57 24.64
C THR A 169 22.06 14.42 24.19
N PRO A 170 21.56 13.17 24.02
CA PRO A 170 20.15 12.95 23.71
C PRO A 170 19.18 13.60 24.70
N ALA A 171 19.56 13.69 25.99
CA ALA A 171 18.77 14.35 27.01
C ALA A 171 18.65 15.87 26.77
N GLU A 172 19.72 16.52 26.32
CA GLU A 172 19.72 17.96 25.98
C GLU A 172 18.97 18.28 24.68
N LEU A 173 18.81 17.29 23.80
CA LEU A 173 18.03 17.41 22.57
C LEU A 173 16.56 16.99 22.73
N THR A 174 16.18 16.48 23.90
CA THR A 174 14.81 16.07 24.17
C THR A 174 13.93 17.30 24.34
N VAL A 175 13.08 17.57 23.34
CA VAL A 175 12.04 18.61 23.41
C VAL A 175 10.74 17.94 23.86
N PRO A 176 10.16 18.30 25.02
CA PRO A 176 8.90 17.71 25.47
C PRO A 176 7.78 18.08 24.49
N VAL A 177 6.94 17.10 24.15
CA VAL A 177 5.74 17.35 23.37
C VAL A 177 4.74 18.11 24.26
N PRO A 178 4.20 19.26 23.82
CA PRO A 178 3.22 20.01 24.59
C PRO A 178 2.00 19.15 24.98
N GLU A 179 1.45 19.39 26.17
CA GLU A 179 0.21 18.75 26.58
C GLU A 179 -0.92 19.12 25.61
N GLY A 180 -1.72 18.13 25.21
CA GLY A 180 -2.80 18.30 24.24
C GLY A 180 -2.35 18.43 22.78
N ASN A 181 -1.07 18.18 22.45
CA ASN A 181 -0.63 18.15 21.06
C ASN A 181 -1.42 17.10 20.27
N ALA A 182 -1.97 17.50 19.12
CA ALA A 182 -2.78 16.62 18.29
C ALA A 182 -1.93 15.44 17.79
N THR A 183 -2.48 14.24 17.89
CA THR A 183 -1.95 13.01 17.28
C THR A 183 -2.66 12.74 15.95
N PHE A 184 -2.05 11.92 15.08
CA PHE A 184 -2.71 11.45 13.86
C PHE A 184 -4.08 10.82 14.16
N ASN A 185 -4.20 10.06 15.26
CA ASN A 185 -5.47 9.50 15.70
C ASN A 185 -6.50 10.59 16.07
N SER A 186 -6.12 11.58 16.87
CA SER A 186 -7.04 12.65 17.28
C SER A 186 -7.55 13.47 16.08
N LEU A 187 -6.68 13.72 15.10
CA LEU A 187 -7.02 14.39 13.85
C LEU A 187 -7.96 13.50 13.00
N ALA A 188 -7.65 12.21 12.88
CA ALA A 188 -8.48 11.26 12.15
C ALA A 188 -9.89 11.14 12.77
N ARG A 189 -9.99 11.07 14.11
CA ARG A 189 -11.28 11.06 14.83
C ARG A 189 -12.09 12.32 14.54
N GLN A 190 -11.47 13.48 14.55
CA GLN A 190 -12.15 14.74 14.23
C GLN A 190 -12.65 14.76 12.78
N LEU A 191 -11.82 14.32 11.83
CA LEU A 191 -12.18 14.29 10.40
C LEU A 191 -13.25 13.23 10.09
N ALA A 192 -13.29 12.13 10.82
CA ALA A 192 -14.23 11.03 10.59
C ALA A 192 -15.67 11.32 11.05
N GLN A 193 -15.89 12.30 11.93
CA GLN A 193 -17.21 12.62 12.50
C GLN A 193 -18.29 12.92 11.45
N THR A 194 -17.89 13.46 10.30
CA THR A 194 -18.82 13.82 9.21
C THR A 194 -18.83 12.81 8.07
N LEU A 195 -18.21 11.64 8.25
CA LEU A 195 -18.12 10.59 7.23
C LEU A 195 -19.10 9.44 7.50
N PRO A 196 -19.66 8.80 6.45
CA PRO A 196 -19.49 9.12 5.04
C PRO A 196 -20.30 10.35 4.60
N ARG A 197 -19.83 11.08 3.58
CA ARG A 197 -20.42 12.37 3.14
C ARG A 197 -21.80 12.23 2.48
N ASP A 198 -22.13 11.06 1.97
CA ASP A 198 -23.42 10.72 1.33
C ASP A 198 -24.01 9.45 1.95
N ALA A 199 -24.27 9.51 3.26
CA ALA A 199 -24.70 8.36 4.05
C ALA A 199 -26.14 7.90 3.77
N THR A 200 -26.96 8.69 3.07
CA THR A 200 -28.40 8.41 2.94
C THR A 200 -28.65 7.30 1.93
N VAL A 201 -29.31 6.23 2.39
CA VAL A 201 -29.78 5.12 1.54
C VAL A 201 -31.28 5.32 1.27
N PRO A 202 -31.72 5.39 0.00
CA PRO A 202 -33.14 5.51 -0.31
C PRO A 202 -33.96 4.30 0.17
N GLY A 203 -35.16 4.57 0.68
CA GLY A 203 -36.08 3.52 1.13
C GLY A 203 -36.98 2.97 0.02
N GLU A 204 -37.25 3.76 -1.02
CA GLU A 204 -38.13 3.34 -2.13
C GLU A 204 -37.41 2.39 -3.09
N PRO A 205 -37.99 1.24 -3.48
CA PRO A 205 -37.27 0.20 -4.25
C PRO A 205 -36.66 0.68 -5.58
N ALA A 206 -37.36 1.54 -6.33
CA ALA A 206 -36.86 2.06 -7.60
C ALA A 206 -35.69 3.05 -7.40
N GLU A 207 -35.78 3.90 -6.37
CA GLU A 207 -34.71 4.83 -6.00
C GLU A 207 -33.50 4.09 -5.43
N LEU A 208 -33.73 3.04 -4.65
CA LEU A 208 -32.68 2.16 -4.13
C LEU A 208 -31.93 1.48 -5.26
N ALA A 209 -32.62 0.92 -6.25
CA ALA A 209 -31.96 0.29 -7.41
C ALA A 209 -31.09 1.29 -8.19
N ALA A 210 -31.60 2.50 -8.44
CA ALA A 210 -30.84 3.56 -9.09
C ALA A 210 -29.64 4.02 -8.25
N TRP A 211 -29.80 4.12 -6.93
CA TRP A 211 -28.73 4.43 -5.99
C TRP A 211 -27.65 3.35 -5.98
N GLN A 212 -28.06 2.07 -5.92
CA GLN A 212 -27.15 0.92 -5.92
C GLN A 212 -26.29 0.88 -7.18
N ASN A 213 -26.88 1.13 -8.36
CA ASN A 213 -26.12 1.13 -9.62
C ASN A 213 -25.02 2.20 -9.60
N ARG A 214 -25.37 3.45 -9.23
CA ARG A 214 -24.38 4.54 -9.11
C ARG A 214 -23.32 4.24 -8.05
N LYS A 215 -23.72 3.70 -6.91
CA LYS A 215 -22.82 3.40 -5.80
C LYS A 215 -21.92 2.20 -6.08
N ARG A 216 -22.34 1.22 -6.89
CA ARG A 216 -21.45 0.16 -7.37
C ARG A 216 -20.35 0.72 -8.28
N GLU A 217 -20.70 1.64 -9.18
CA GLU A 217 -19.70 2.31 -10.02
C GLU A 217 -18.70 3.12 -9.18
N GLU A 218 -19.20 3.89 -8.19
CA GLU A 218 -18.35 4.65 -7.25
C GLU A 218 -17.46 3.72 -6.41
N LEU A 219 -18.02 2.66 -5.83
CA LEU A 219 -17.27 1.69 -5.04
C LEU A 219 -16.20 1.01 -5.89
N ALA A 220 -16.52 0.58 -7.11
CA ALA A 220 -15.58 -0.05 -8.04
C ALA A 220 -14.40 0.88 -8.35
N GLN A 221 -14.63 2.18 -8.53
CA GLN A 221 -13.57 3.16 -8.73
C GLN A 221 -12.68 3.34 -7.50
N ILE A 222 -13.28 3.43 -6.31
CA ILE A 222 -12.56 3.64 -5.03
C ILE A 222 -11.69 2.44 -4.71
N VAL A 223 -12.24 1.23 -4.80
CA VAL A 223 -11.50 0.00 -4.51
C VAL A 223 -10.65 -0.46 -5.68
N ARG A 224 -10.69 0.22 -6.84
CA ARG A 224 -9.94 -0.17 -8.04
C ARG A 224 -10.25 -1.62 -8.43
N TRP A 225 -11.55 -1.89 -8.56
CA TRP A 225 -12.07 -3.20 -8.91
C TRP A 225 -11.45 -3.73 -10.21
N GLN A 226 -11.07 -5.00 -10.21
CA GLN A 226 -10.56 -5.69 -11.39
C GLN A 226 -11.44 -6.89 -11.73
N ASP A 227 -11.69 -7.10 -13.01
CA ASP A 227 -12.48 -8.23 -13.47
C ASP A 227 -11.59 -9.45 -13.76
N TYR A 228 -11.13 -10.10 -12.69
CA TYR A 228 -10.20 -11.22 -12.83
C TYR A 228 -10.84 -12.48 -13.42
N GLU A 229 -10.09 -13.17 -14.27
CA GLU A 229 -10.32 -14.57 -14.64
C GLU A 229 -9.54 -15.52 -13.72
N VAL A 230 -9.99 -16.77 -13.63
CA VAL A 230 -9.33 -17.82 -12.83
C VAL A 230 -8.76 -18.90 -13.73
N LYS A 231 -7.49 -19.23 -13.48
CA LYS A 231 -6.81 -20.41 -14.04
C LYS A 231 -6.31 -21.32 -12.93
N VAL A 232 -6.60 -22.61 -13.03
CA VAL A 232 -6.04 -23.62 -12.13
C VAL A 232 -4.56 -23.81 -12.46
N VAL A 233 -3.69 -23.54 -11.48
CA VAL A 233 -2.24 -23.74 -11.58
C VAL A 233 -1.84 -25.11 -11.05
N GLY A 234 -2.53 -25.59 -10.02
CA GLY A 234 -2.32 -26.92 -9.45
C GLY A 234 -3.47 -27.35 -8.56
N SER A 235 -3.58 -28.65 -8.34
CA SER A 235 -4.59 -29.24 -7.46
C SER A 235 -4.07 -30.51 -6.78
N THR A 236 -4.34 -30.65 -5.49
CA THR A 236 -4.00 -31.85 -4.71
C THR A 236 -5.26 -32.40 -4.04
N PRO A 237 -5.83 -33.51 -4.53
CA PRO A 237 -6.98 -34.15 -3.92
C PRO A 237 -6.56 -35.02 -2.73
N GLU A 238 -7.35 -34.99 -1.66
CA GLU A 238 -7.20 -35.81 -0.47
C GLU A 238 -8.56 -36.37 -0.02
N THR A 239 -8.56 -37.50 0.67
CA THR A 239 -9.79 -38.11 1.19
C THR A 239 -9.55 -38.69 2.57
N ALA A 240 -10.41 -38.30 3.51
CA ALA A 240 -10.40 -38.79 4.88
C ALA A 240 -11.80 -39.35 5.21
N GLY A 241 -11.96 -40.66 5.08
CA GLY A 241 -13.25 -41.33 5.27
C GLY A 241 -14.32 -40.82 4.27
N PRO A 242 -15.48 -40.31 4.74
CA PRO A 242 -16.53 -39.80 3.86
C PRO A 242 -16.30 -38.36 3.36
N VAL A 243 -15.21 -37.71 3.79
CA VAL A 243 -14.88 -36.33 3.44
C VAL A 243 -13.81 -36.33 2.35
N ALA A 244 -14.11 -35.66 1.23
CA ALA A 244 -13.16 -35.36 0.18
C ALA A 244 -12.73 -33.90 0.30
N ALA A 245 -11.43 -33.66 0.22
CA ALA A 245 -10.82 -32.33 0.16
C ALA A 245 -10.03 -32.19 -1.14
N THR A 246 -10.00 -31.00 -1.74
CA THR A 246 -9.09 -30.70 -2.85
C THR A 246 -8.47 -29.33 -2.62
N TRP A 247 -7.15 -29.32 -2.49
CA TRP A 247 -6.35 -28.11 -2.35
C TRP A 247 -6.07 -27.55 -3.74
N TRP A 248 -6.51 -26.32 -3.99
CA TRP A 248 -6.37 -25.63 -5.26
C TRP A 248 -5.34 -24.51 -5.13
N ARG A 249 -4.44 -24.45 -6.10
CA ARG A 249 -3.64 -23.26 -6.37
C ARG A 249 -4.21 -22.59 -7.61
N LEU A 250 -4.75 -21.39 -7.43
CA LEU A 250 -5.43 -20.63 -8.46
C LEU A 250 -4.59 -19.41 -8.83
N ALA A 251 -4.53 -19.10 -10.12
CA ALA A 251 -4.08 -17.80 -10.62
C ALA A 251 -5.30 -16.96 -10.97
N THR A 252 -5.40 -15.77 -10.40
CA THR A 252 -6.37 -14.74 -10.76
C THR A 252 -5.67 -13.67 -11.57
N PHE A 253 -6.17 -13.34 -12.75
CA PHE A 253 -5.47 -12.41 -13.66
C PHE A 253 -6.44 -11.58 -14.48
N ASP A 254 -5.99 -10.40 -14.90
CA ASP A 254 -6.61 -9.59 -15.95
C ASP A 254 -5.55 -9.30 -17.05
N ALA A 255 -5.72 -8.22 -17.80
CA ALA A 255 -4.77 -7.84 -18.86
C ALA A 255 -3.38 -7.42 -18.31
N ASP A 256 -3.33 -6.88 -17.09
CA ASP A 256 -2.18 -6.16 -16.54
C ASP A 256 -1.60 -6.84 -15.28
N GLU A 257 -2.40 -7.63 -14.57
CA GLU A 257 -2.08 -8.20 -13.27
C GLU A 257 -2.26 -9.72 -13.23
N THR A 258 -1.45 -10.38 -12.41
CA THR A 258 -1.62 -11.80 -12.09
C THR A 258 -1.25 -12.03 -10.63
N TRP A 259 -2.22 -12.54 -9.88
CA TRP A 259 -2.08 -12.92 -8.49
C TRP A 259 -2.27 -14.43 -8.36
N THR A 260 -1.64 -15.06 -7.37
CA THR A 260 -1.94 -16.44 -7.01
C THR A 260 -2.59 -16.49 -5.64
N LEU A 261 -3.58 -17.36 -5.48
CA LEU A 261 -4.24 -17.61 -4.21
C LEU A 261 -4.48 -19.11 -3.99
N CYS A 262 -4.62 -19.48 -2.72
CA CYS A 262 -4.96 -20.83 -2.31
C CYS A 262 -6.45 -20.93 -1.98
N ALA A 263 -7.04 -22.07 -2.31
CA ALA A 263 -8.40 -22.41 -1.90
C ALA A 263 -8.49 -23.91 -1.58
N VAL A 264 -9.35 -24.30 -0.65
CA VAL A 264 -9.64 -25.71 -0.38
C VAL A 264 -11.13 -25.99 -0.57
N GLU A 265 -11.43 -26.95 -1.44
CA GLU A 265 -12.77 -27.50 -1.61
C GLU A 265 -12.96 -28.67 -0.65
N VAL A 266 -14.01 -28.66 0.16
CA VAL A 266 -14.34 -29.73 1.09
C VAL A 266 -15.80 -30.12 0.92
N ALA A 267 -16.06 -31.42 0.78
CA ALA A 267 -17.41 -31.96 0.69
C ALA A 267 -17.51 -33.35 1.33
N LYS A 268 -18.70 -33.68 1.83
CA LYS A 268 -19.05 -35.00 2.37
C LYS A 268 -20.17 -35.61 1.53
N GLY A 269 -19.82 -36.53 0.64
CA GLY A 269 -20.77 -37.13 -0.29
C GLY A 269 -21.37 -36.12 -1.28
N GLU A 270 -22.64 -36.30 -1.62
CA GLU A 270 -23.38 -35.41 -2.53
C GLU A 270 -23.88 -34.16 -1.80
N ALA A 271 -23.35 -33.00 -2.17
CA ALA A 271 -23.68 -31.71 -1.54
C ALA A 271 -24.98 -31.12 -2.12
N LYS A 272 -25.81 -30.56 -1.24
CA LYS A 272 -27.11 -29.93 -1.61
C LYS A 272 -26.99 -28.46 -1.99
N ARG A 273 -25.91 -27.81 -1.54
CA ARG A 273 -25.62 -26.39 -1.78
C ARG A 273 -24.12 -26.15 -1.83
N THR A 274 -23.70 -25.04 -2.40
CA THR A 274 -22.30 -24.61 -2.44
C THR A 274 -22.11 -23.33 -1.65
N VAL A 275 -21.10 -23.31 -0.79
CA VAL A 275 -20.74 -22.17 0.06
C VAL A 275 -19.29 -21.82 -0.23
N MET A 276 -19.02 -20.53 -0.44
CA MET A 276 -17.67 -19.98 -0.41
C MET A 276 -17.44 -19.34 0.96
N LEU A 277 -16.33 -19.68 1.60
CA LEU A 277 -15.97 -19.22 2.93
C LEU A 277 -14.65 -18.46 2.87
N VAL A 278 -14.57 -17.32 3.55
CA VAL A 278 -13.33 -16.57 3.76
C VAL A 278 -13.20 -16.24 5.25
N ALA A 279 -12.01 -16.38 5.83
CA ALA A 279 -11.79 -16.16 7.26
C ALA A 279 -10.48 -15.42 7.52
N ASP A 280 -10.44 -14.55 8.53
CA ASP A 280 -9.22 -13.81 8.90
C ASP A 280 -8.05 -14.76 9.22
N GLY A 281 -8.35 -15.89 9.87
CA GLY A 281 -7.37 -16.95 10.16
C GLY A 281 -7.07 -17.89 8.98
N GLY A 282 -7.58 -17.60 7.78
CA GLY A 282 -7.46 -18.44 6.59
C GLY A 282 -8.06 -19.83 6.74
N HIS A 283 -7.57 -20.79 5.94
CA HIS A 283 -7.98 -22.19 5.99
C HIS A 283 -7.95 -22.77 7.41
N ALA A 284 -6.85 -22.53 8.15
CA ALA A 284 -6.65 -23.06 9.51
C ALA A 284 -7.62 -22.44 10.54
N GLY A 285 -7.95 -21.17 10.39
CA GLY A 285 -8.90 -20.48 11.27
C GLY A 285 -10.37 -20.83 11.03
N ALA A 286 -10.69 -21.47 9.89
CA ALA A 286 -12.05 -21.77 9.46
C ALA A 286 -12.51 -23.22 9.74
N THR A 287 -11.68 -24.06 10.36
CA THR A 287 -11.94 -25.52 10.46
C THR A 287 -13.30 -25.84 11.07
N ARG A 288 -13.68 -25.15 12.17
CA ARG A 288 -14.96 -25.38 12.85
C ARG A 288 -16.14 -25.06 11.93
N GLU A 289 -16.10 -23.91 11.25
CA GLU A 289 -17.17 -23.47 10.36
C GLU A 289 -17.28 -24.36 9.13
N VAL A 290 -16.15 -24.85 8.60
CA VAL A 290 -16.12 -25.85 7.52
C VAL A 290 -16.81 -27.14 7.98
N GLU A 291 -16.46 -27.66 9.15
CA GLU A 291 -17.08 -28.87 9.70
C GLU A 291 -18.60 -28.71 9.89
N GLU A 292 -19.04 -27.58 10.45
CA GLU A 292 -20.47 -27.25 10.61
C GLU A 292 -21.21 -27.24 9.26
N LEU A 293 -20.67 -26.54 8.27
CA LEU A 293 -21.28 -26.39 6.95
C LEU A 293 -21.29 -27.70 6.15
N VAL A 294 -20.21 -28.46 6.18
CA VAL A 294 -20.10 -29.76 5.51
C VAL A 294 -21.04 -30.77 6.16
N ASN A 295 -21.14 -30.81 7.49
CA ASN A 295 -22.11 -31.66 8.18
C ASN A 295 -23.58 -31.25 7.91
N ALA A 296 -23.82 -29.97 7.62
CA ALA A 296 -25.11 -29.48 7.13
C ALA A 296 -25.37 -29.79 5.63
N GLY A 297 -24.48 -30.52 4.95
CA GLY A 297 -24.64 -30.96 3.56
C GLY A 297 -24.20 -29.93 2.51
N ALA A 298 -23.36 -28.97 2.88
CA ALA A 298 -22.74 -28.03 1.93
C ALA A 298 -21.43 -28.58 1.34
N ARG A 299 -21.14 -28.21 0.10
CA ARG A 299 -19.79 -28.19 -0.46
C ARG A 299 -19.20 -26.83 -0.14
N VAL A 300 -18.07 -26.80 0.56
CA VAL A 300 -17.44 -25.58 1.05
C VAL A 300 -16.15 -25.33 0.28
N PHE A 301 -16.01 -24.13 -0.30
CA PHE A 301 -14.75 -23.63 -0.82
C PHE A 301 -14.22 -22.60 0.16
N VAL A 302 -13.19 -22.94 0.94
CA VAL A 302 -12.49 -21.92 1.72
C VAL A 302 -11.48 -21.24 0.80
N VAL A 303 -11.46 -19.92 0.78
CA VAL A 303 -10.61 -19.12 -0.10
C VAL A 303 -9.76 -18.20 0.76
N ASP A 304 -8.45 -18.28 0.58
CA ASP A 304 -7.47 -17.42 1.21
C ASP A 304 -7.07 -16.34 0.20
N PRO A 305 -7.70 -15.14 0.18
CA PRO A 305 -7.31 -14.06 -0.74
C PRO A 305 -6.01 -13.40 -0.28
N LEU A 306 -5.53 -12.40 -1.04
CA LEU A 306 -4.25 -11.71 -0.80
C LEU A 306 -4.04 -11.33 0.69
N PHE A 307 -2.88 -11.69 1.25
CA PHE A 307 -2.49 -11.54 2.65
C PHE A 307 -3.37 -12.23 3.71
N ILE A 308 -4.21 -13.21 3.36
CA ILE A 308 -4.95 -14.04 4.31
C ILE A 308 -4.43 -15.48 4.20
N GLY A 309 -4.27 -16.15 5.35
CA GLY A 309 -3.94 -17.57 5.42
C GLY A 309 -2.72 -17.96 4.60
N GLU A 310 -2.86 -18.96 3.73
CA GLU A 310 -1.79 -19.48 2.87
C GLU A 310 -1.39 -18.54 1.72
N SER A 311 -2.20 -17.52 1.45
CA SER A 311 -1.89 -16.45 0.50
C SER A 311 -1.24 -15.23 1.18
N ALA A 312 -0.95 -15.33 2.48
CA ALA A 312 -0.02 -14.44 3.16
C ALA A 312 1.43 -14.87 2.86
N PHE A 313 2.36 -13.92 3.01
CA PHE A 313 3.78 -14.16 2.80
C PHE A 313 4.59 -13.59 3.95
N ASP A 314 5.72 -14.23 4.22
CA ASP A 314 6.50 -14.01 5.45
C ASP A 314 7.24 -12.68 5.51
N TRP A 315 7.39 -11.97 4.37
CA TRP A 315 8.17 -10.75 4.29
C TRP A 315 7.29 -9.50 4.24
N ASN A 316 7.23 -8.78 5.37
CA ASN A 316 6.69 -7.42 5.52
C ASN A 316 5.41 -7.10 4.70
N PRO A 317 4.28 -7.76 5.02
CA PRO A 317 3.01 -7.58 4.29
C PRO A 317 2.50 -6.13 4.33
N VAL A 318 2.84 -5.40 5.39
CA VAL A 318 2.49 -3.99 5.57
C VAL A 318 3.12 -3.15 4.47
N ARG A 319 4.44 -3.18 4.31
CA ARG A 319 5.13 -2.37 3.30
C ARG A 319 4.70 -2.73 1.87
N TYR A 320 4.45 -4.02 1.62
CA TYR A 320 3.93 -4.43 0.32
C TYR A 320 2.53 -3.86 0.05
N SER A 321 1.64 -3.86 1.04
CA SER A 321 0.32 -3.24 0.91
C SER A 321 0.37 -1.73 0.61
N VAL A 322 1.32 -1.02 1.22
CA VAL A 322 1.53 0.41 0.96
C VAL A 322 2.04 0.62 -0.47
N HIS A 323 2.90 -0.27 -0.98
CA HIS A 323 3.32 -0.21 -2.38
C HIS A 323 2.23 -0.51 -3.39
N ILE A 324 1.38 -1.51 -3.15
CA ILE A 324 0.18 -1.75 -3.95
C ILE A 324 -0.62 -0.44 -4.03
N SER A 325 -0.85 0.18 -2.87
CA SER A 325 -1.62 1.43 -2.76
C SER A 325 -0.94 2.61 -3.47
N SER A 326 0.38 2.72 -3.39
CA SER A 326 1.16 3.75 -4.07
C SER A 326 1.14 3.60 -5.58
N SER A 327 1.07 2.35 -6.06
CA SER A 327 1.05 1.99 -7.48
C SER A 327 -0.34 2.06 -8.10
N GLY A 328 -1.33 2.56 -7.36
CA GLY A 328 -2.70 2.74 -7.85
C GLY A 328 -3.65 1.60 -7.50
N GLY A 329 -3.15 0.44 -7.06
CA GLY A 329 -3.98 -0.68 -6.62
C GLY A 329 -4.62 -0.44 -5.25
N ARG A 330 -5.51 -1.33 -4.83
CA ARG A 330 -6.04 -1.35 -3.45
C ARG A 330 -6.02 -2.79 -2.93
N PRO A 331 -5.35 -3.08 -1.81
CA PRO A 331 -5.40 -4.42 -1.21
C PRO A 331 -6.83 -4.97 -1.04
N MET A 332 -7.74 -4.15 -0.51
CA MET A 332 -9.14 -4.53 -0.33
C MET A 332 -9.85 -4.81 -1.67
N GLY A 333 -9.56 -4.03 -2.70
CA GLY A 333 -10.09 -4.24 -4.06
C GLY A 333 -9.60 -5.53 -4.69
N ILE A 334 -8.31 -5.84 -4.54
CA ILE A 334 -7.71 -7.09 -5.04
C ILE A 334 -8.37 -8.28 -4.33
N GLN A 335 -8.49 -8.25 -3.00
CA GLN A 335 -9.18 -9.31 -2.25
C GLN A 335 -10.63 -9.50 -2.72
N ALA A 336 -11.40 -8.42 -2.84
CA ALA A 336 -12.80 -8.48 -3.27
C ALA A 336 -12.94 -9.02 -4.70
N SER A 337 -12.07 -8.57 -5.61
CA SER A 337 -12.01 -9.03 -7.01
C SER A 337 -11.64 -10.52 -7.10
N GLN A 338 -10.68 -10.98 -6.28
CA GLN A 338 -10.32 -12.39 -6.16
C GLN A 338 -11.50 -13.26 -5.70
N LEU A 339 -12.23 -12.82 -4.67
CA LEU A 339 -13.41 -13.54 -4.18
C LEU A 339 -14.49 -13.65 -5.28
N ALA A 340 -14.78 -12.58 -6.01
CA ALA A 340 -15.76 -12.62 -7.11
C ALA A 340 -15.30 -13.51 -8.28
N ALA A 341 -14.03 -13.44 -8.67
CA ALA A 341 -13.48 -14.29 -9.72
C ALA A 341 -13.57 -15.78 -9.36
N VAL A 342 -13.19 -16.13 -8.12
CA VAL A 342 -13.30 -17.51 -7.61
C VAL A 342 -14.77 -17.94 -7.54
N ALA A 343 -15.69 -17.07 -7.13
CA ALA A 343 -17.11 -17.37 -7.11
C ALA A 343 -17.67 -17.70 -8.50
N ARG A 344 -17.33 -16.90 -9.52
CA ARG A 344 -17.70 -17.18 -10.92
C ARG A 344 -17.12 -18.50 -11.40
N TRP A 345 -15.85 -18.77 -11.08
CA TRP A 345 -15.19 -20.03 -11.41
C TRP A 345 -15.87 -21.24 -10.74
N VAL A 346 -16.16 -21.18 -9.43
CA VAL A 346 -16.84 -22.25 -8.69
C VAL A 346 -18.21 -22.56 -9.30
N LYS A 347 -19.00 -21.53 -9.65
CA LYS A 347 -20.30 -21.73 -10.31
C LYS A 347 -20.17 -22.48 -11.63
N LYS A 348 -19.19 -22.10 -12.45
CA LYS A 348 -18.91 -22.74 -13.75
C LYS A 348 -18.42 -24.18 -13.57
N GLU A 349 -17.45 -24.39 -12.70
CA GLU A 349 -16.70 -25.64 -12.52
C GLU A 349 -17.50 -26.72 -11.77
N ARG A 350 -18.49 -26.32 -10.96
CA ARG A 350 -19.37 -27.24 -10.22
C ARG A 350 -20.84 -27.19 -10.65
N GLY A 351 -21.17 -26.40 -11.67
CA GLY A 351 -22.54 -26.23 -12.14
C GLY A 351 -23.49 -25.68 -11.06
N ALA A 352 -22.97 -24.92 -10.09
CA ALA A 352 -23.76 -24.43 -8.97
C ALA A 352 -24.67 -23.29 -9.44
N ALA A 353 -25.99 -23.49 -9.32
CA ALA A 353 -26.99 -22.48 -9.69
C ALA A 353 -26.90 -21.23 -8.80
N SER A 354 -26.51 -21.39 -7.54
CA SER A 354 -26.31 -20.33 -6.57
C SER A 354 -25.14 -20.64 -5.65
N LEU A 355 -24.49 -19.59 -5.13
CA LEU A 355 -23.35 -19.66 -4.22
C LEU A 355 -23.61 -18.74 -3.03
N SER A 356 -23.52 -19.27 -1.82
CA SER A 356 -23.56 -18.49 -0.57
C SER A 356 -22.16 -18.01 -0.21
N LEU A 357 -21.99 -16.77 0.22
CA LEU A 357 -20.73 -16.26 0.77
C LEU A 357 -20.80 -16.17 2.30
N VAL A 358 -19.88 -16.82 3.00
CA VAL A 358 -19.74 -16.75 4.46
C VAL A 358 -18.38 -16.14 4.79
N SER A 359 -18.33 -15.14 5.65
CA SER A 359 -17.08 -14.52 6.10
C SER A 359 -16.92 -14.57 7.61
N ILE A 360 -15.71 -14.85 8.10
CA ILE A 360 -15.38 -14.94 9.53
C ILE A 360 -14.31 -13.91 9.90
N GLY A 361 -14.68 -12.95 10.74
CA GLY A 361 -13.80 -11.89 11.23
C GLY A 361 -13.98 -10.56 10.49
N PRO A 362 -13.48 -9.46 11.08
CA PRO A 362 -13.65 -8.10 10.56
C PRO A 362 -13.06 -7.90 9.16
N ARG A 363 -11.92 -8.52 8.85
CA ARG A 363 -11.21 -8.28 7.59
C ARG A 363 -11.83 -9.03 6.41
N ALA A 364 -12.04 -10.32 6.57
CA ALA A 364 -12.78 -11.16 5.67
C ALA A 364 -14.21 -10.64 5.49
N GLY A 365 -14.83 -10.14 6.56
CA GLY A 365 -16.14 -9.50 6.53
C GLY A 365 -16.20 -8.29 5.61
N LEU A 366 -15.22 -7.38 5.72
CA LEU A 366 -15.15 -6.22 4.84
C LEU A 366 -14.92 -6.63 3.37
N ALA A 367 -13.97 -7.54 3.11
CA ALA A 367 -13.70 -8.03 1.76
C ALA A 367 -14.94 -8.73 1.14
N ALA A 368 -15.66 -9.53 1.92
CA ALA A 368 -16.87 -10.21 1.49
C ALA A 368 -18.02 -9.23 1.21
N LEU A 369 -18.18 -8.17 2.01
CA LEU A 369 -19.17 -7.12 1.76
C LEU A 369 -18.88 -6.37 0.46
N VAL A 370 -17.63 -5.98 0.21
CA VAL A 370 -17.23 -5.31 -1.03
C VAL A 370 -17.44 -6.25 -2.23
N ALA A 371 -16.99 -7.50 -2.15
CA ALA A 371 -17.17 -8.49 -3.20
C ALA A 371 -18.65 -8.74 -3.51
N ALA A 372 -19.46 -8.99 -2.48
CA ALA A 372 -20.89 -9.20 -2.64
C ALA A 372 -21.57 -7.96 -3.23
N GLY A 373 -21.23 -6.75 -2.77
CA GLY A 373 -21.80 -5.49 -3.25
C GLY A 373 -21.53 -5.23 -4.74
N LEU A 374 -20.31 -5.54 -5.21
CA LEU A 374 -19.87 -5.34 -6.60
C LEU A 374 -20.24 -6.50 -7.55
N GLU A 375 -20.43 -7.71 -7.03
CA GLU A 375 -20.76 -8.90 -7.81
C GLU A 375 -22.18 -9.43 -7.45
N PRO A 376 -23.24 -8.81 -8.00
CA PRO A 376 -24.62 -9.17 -7.67
C PRO A 376 -25.04 -10.57 -8.17
N GLU A 377 -24.42 -11.08 -9.23
CA GLU A 377 -24.84 -12.32 -9.91
C GLU A 377 -24.14 -13.58 -9.38
N ALA A 378 -22.90 -13.47 -8.88
CA ALA A 378 -22.19 -14.63 -8.37
C ALA A 378 -22.71 -15.07 -6.99
N PHE A 379 -23.02 -14.12 -6.10
CA PHE A 379 -23.43 -14.41 -4.72
C PHE A 379 -24.93 -14.30 -4.54
N ALA A 380 -25.56 -15.39 -4.09
CA ALA A 380 -26.99 -15.44 -3.81
C ALA A 380 -27.34 -14.94 -2.41
N GLU A 381 -26.47 -15.17 -1.42
CA GLU A 381 -26.62 -14.73 -0.04
C GLU A 381 -25.26 -14.40 0.58
N LEU A 382 -25.26 -13.54 1.61
CA LEU A 382 -24.08 -13.17 2.37
C LEU A 382 -24.30 -13.37 3.88
N GLU A 383 -23.40 -14.08 4.56
CA GLU A 383 -23.36 -14.17 6.02
C GLU A 383 -22.01 -13.68 6.53
N THR A 384 -22.00 -12.60 7.31
CA THR A 384 -20.79 -12.10 7.97
C THR A 384 -20.84 -12.41 9.46
N ARG A 385 -19.85 -13.10 10.02
CA ARG A 385 -19.73 -13.39 11.46
C ARG A 385 -18.56 -12.63 12.05
N GLY A 386 -18.80 -11.81 13.07
CA GLY A 386 -17.75 -10.98 13.68
C GLY A 386 -17.24 -9.87 12.76
N GLY A 387 -18.07 -9.39 11.83
CA GLY A 387 -17.78 -8.25 10.98
C GLY A 387 -17.81 -6.92 11.76
N MET A 388 -17.17 -5.89 11.22
CA MET A 388 -17.28 -4.52 11.74
C MET A 388 -18.72 -3.99 11.58
N ARG A 389 -19.17 -3.16 12.52
CA ARG A 389 -20.45 -2.44 12.39
C ARG A 389 -20.28 -1.07 11.74
N THR A 390 -19.10 -0.49 11.86
CA THR A 390 -18.67 0.72 11.16
C THR A 390 -17.17 0.69 10.92
N LEU A 391 -16.71 1.23 9.81
CA LEU A 391 -15.30 1.46 9.51
C LEU A 391 -14.66 2.48 10.47
N GLN A 392 -15.47 3.31 11.14
CA GLN A 392 -14.97 4.23 12.18
C GLN A 392 -14.35 3.47 13.36
N GLU A 393 -14.72 2.20 13.59
CA GLU A 393 -14.11 1.36 14.63
C GLU A 393 -12.59 1.25 14.48
N ILE A 394 -12.06 1.32 13.25
CA ILE A 394 -10.61 1.29 12.96
C ILE A 394 -9.91 2.49 13.59
N ILE A 395 -10.52 3.68 13.47
CA ILE A 395 -10.00 4.96 13.98
C ILE A 395 -10.23 5.05 15.50
N GLU A 396 -11.39 4.61 15.98
CA GLU A 396 -11.72 4.59 17.40
C GLU A 396 -10.78 3.69 18.20
N LYS A 397 -10.44 2.52 17.65
CA LYS A 397 -9.49 1.56 18.26
C LYS A 397 -8.02 1.94 18.08
N ASP A 398 -7.72 3.02 17.36
CA ASP A 398 -6.35 3.43 17.02
C ASP A 398 -5.55 2.28 16.37
N THR A 399 -6.20 1.56 15.45
CA THR A 399 -5.55 0.44 14.75
C THR A 399 -4.48 0.99 13.82
N SER A 400 -3.25 0.48 13.92
CA SER A 400 -2.15 0.85 13.00
C SER A 400 -2.26 0.09 11.67
N ILE A 401 -1.75 0.70 10.60
CA ILE A 401 -1.53 0.02 9.31
C ILE A 401 -0.59 -1.20 9.45
N ASP A 402 0.28 -1.19 10.47
CA ASP A 402 1.17 -2.32 10.76
C ASP A 402 0.39 -3.56 11.25
N ALA A 403 -0.73 -3.33 11.93
CA ALA A 403 -1.58 -4.40 12.44
C ALA A 403 -2.47 -4.96 11.32
N GLU A 404 -3.12 -4.08 10.56
CA GLU A 404 -4.14 -4.49 9.58
C GLU A 404 -4.07 -3.65 8.30
N PRO A 405 -3.11 -3.94 7.40
CA PRO A 405 -2.85 -3.10 6.22
C PRO A 405 -4.04 -2.98 5.26
N THR A 406 -4.88 -4.02 5.16
CA THR A 406 -5.99 -4.04 4.20
C THR A 406 -7.18 -3.17 4.62
N TYR A 407 -7.25 -2.70 5.87
CA TYR A 407 -8.30 -1.78 6.32
C TYR A 407 -8.18 -0.38 5.71
N PHE A 408 -6.96 0.01 5.34
CA PHE A 408 -6.65 1.38 4.91
C PHE A 408 -6.87 1.55 3.40
N THR A 409 -8.13 1.60 2.97
CA THR A 409 -8.52 1.90 1.59
C THR A 409 -8.86 3.39 1.46
N PHE A 410 -7.96 4.16 0.83
CA PHE A 410 -8.15 5.60 0.64
C PHE A 410 -9.46 5.91 -0.10
N GLY A 411 -10.26 6.82 0.47
CA GLY A 411 -11.56 7.23 -0.06
C GLY A 411 -12.74 6.32 0.35
N LEU A 412 -12.51 5.12 0.90
CA LEU A 412 -13.60 4.20 1.23
C LEU A 412 -14.52 4.77 2.29
N LEU A 413 -14.01 5.13 3.48
CA LEU A 413 -14.82 5.70 4.56
C LEU A 413 -15.46 7.05 4.19
N GLU A 414 -14.88 7.78 3.24
CA GLU A 414 -15.46 9.04 2.78
C GLU A 414 -16.79 8.84 2.05
N ALA A 415 -16.90 7.76 1.26
CA ALA A 415 -18.06 7.46 0.43
C ALA A 415 -18.97 6.37 1.00
N PHE A 416 -18.40 5.40 1.73
CA PHE A 416 -19.07 4.20 2.21
C PHE A 416 -18.69 3.89 3.66
N ASP A 417 -19.70 3.57 4.46
CA ASP A 417 -19.52 2.81 5.70
C ASP A 417 -20.23 1.45 5.55
N ILE A 418 -20.12 0.58 6.55
CA ILE A 418 -20.72 -0.75 6.56
C ILE A 418 -22.22 -0.72 6.20
N PRO A 419 -23.07 0.20 6.72
CA PRO A 419 -24.47 0.26 6.31
C PRO A 419 -24.69 0.51 4.80
N GLN A 420 -23.87 1.36 4.17
CA GLN A 420 -23.97 1.61 2.73
C GLN A 420 -23.47 0.41 1.93
N LEU A 421 -22.39 -0.26 2.36
CA LEU A 421 -21.92 -1.50 1.73
C LEU A 421 -22.98 -2.62 1.82
N SER A 422 -23.59 -2.79 3.00
CA SER A 422 -24.71 -3.70 3.22
C SER A 422 -25.91 -3.39 2.32
N ALA A 423 -26.22 -2.11 2.11
CA ALA A 423 -27.31 -1.69 1.22
C ALA A 423 -27.06 -2.05 -0.26
N LEU A 424 -25.83 -2.29 -0.69
CA LEU A 424 -25.51 -2.79 -2.04
C LEU A 424 -25.83 -4.27 -2.22
N VAL A 425 -25.96 -5.03 -1.12
CA VAL A 425 -26.22 -6.47 -1.14
C VAL A 425 -27.73 -6.77 -1.27
N VAL A 426 -28.56 -5.99 -0.58
CA VAL A 426 -30.04 -6.05 -0.63
C VAL A 426 -30.55 -5.95 -2.08
N PRO A 427 -31.61 -6.67 -2.48
CA PRO A 427 -32.53 -7.49 -1.67
C PRO A 427 -32.06 -8.92 -1.41
N ARG A 428 -30.82 -9.28 -1.78
CA ARG A 428 -30.30 -10.61 -1.49
C ARG A 428 -30.27 -10.85 0.03
N PRO A 429 -30.58 -12.08 0.49
CA PRO A 429 -30.48 -12.42 1.91
C PRO A 429 -29.08 -12.08 2.46
N MET A 430 -29.07 -11.33 3.57
CA MET A 430 -27.85 -10.97 4.26
C MET A 430 -28.05 -11.14 5.77
N ALA A 431 -27.08 -11.75 6.44
CA ALA A 431 -27.04 -11.89 7.89
C ALA A 431 -25.71 -11.37 8.44
N MET A 432 -25.78 -10.46 9.42
CA MET A 432 -24.63 -9.99 10.17
C MET A 432 -24.76 -10.49 11.62
N LYS A 433 -23.83 -11.33 12.07
CA LYS A 433 -23.84 -12.00 13.37
C LYS A 433 -22.66 -11.62 14.25
#